data_AF-A0A7W1JKA8-F1
#
_entry.id   AF-A0A7W1JKA8-F1
#
_cell.length_a   1.000
_cell.length_b   1.000
_cell.length_c   1.000
_cell.angle_alpha   90.00
_cell.angle_beta   90.00
_cell.angle_gamma   90.00
#
_symmetry.space_group_name_H-M   'P 1'
#
loop_
_entity.id
_entity.type
_entity.pdbx_description
1 polymer ?
#
loop_
_entity_poly.entity_id
_entity_poly.type
_entity_poly.pdbx_seq_one_letter_code
_entity_poly.pdbx_strand_id
1 'polypeptide(L)'
;MHLAAALGAGHGGHVPSLPERRPRAEATICTDRAAARLRYSGTHRGALLGIEASGRSFTYSGAAFFAVADGLLREAWVLGDRDRLRRQLN
;
A
#
# COMPACT_ATOMS: atom_id res chain seq x y z
N MET A 1 16.92 7.18 -3.28
CA MET A 1 15.66 7.37 -2.51
C MET A 1 14.71 6.23 -2.81
N HIS A 2 14.56 5.28 -1.89
CA HIS A 2 13.59 4.18 -2.01
C HIS A 2 12.27 4.60 -1.35
N LEU A 3 11.22 4.81 -2.15
CA LEU A 3 9.86 5.07 -1.67
C LEU A 3 9.22 3.75 -1.18
N ALA A 4 9.78 3.19 -0.12
CA ALA A 4 9.35 1.94 0.50
C ALA A 4 9.04 2.15 1.99
N ALA A 5 8.23 3.15 2.34
CA ALA A 5 7.68 3.31 3.69
C ALA A 5 6.53 4.32 3.69
N ALA A 6 5.32 3.88 3.37
CA ALA A 6 4.07 4.54 3.75
C ALA A 6 2.98 3.51 4.09
N LEU A 7 3.41 2.36 4.62
CA LEU A 7 2.54 1.28 5.08
C LEU A 7 2.96 0.92 6.50
N GLY A 8 2.58 1.76 7.47
CA GLY A 8 2.91 1.52 8.87
C GLY A 8 2.87 2.78 9.74
N ALA A 9 1.75 3.48 9.81
CA ALA A 9 1.53 4.50 10.82
C ALA A 9 0.07 4.45 11.31
N GLY A 10 -0.24 3.36 11.99
CA GLY A 10 -1.49 3.12 12.71
C GLY A 10 -1.26 1.97 13.67
N HIS A 11 -0.82 2.32 14.88
CA HIS A 11 -0.74 1.52 16.12
C HIS A 11 -0.93 -0.01 15.99
N GLY A 12 0.15 -0.77 16.21
CA GLY A 12 0.07 -2.10 16.83
C GLY A 12 -0.28 -3.32 15.97
N GLY A 13 -0.18 -3.26 14.64
CA GLY A 13 -0.39 -4.42 13.77
C GLY A 13 0.92 -5.03 13.28
N HIS A 14 1.21 -6.28 13.65
CA HIS A 14 2.22 -7.11 12.99
C HIS A 14 1.95 -7.11 11.47
N VAL A 15 2.85 -6.53 10.69
CA VAL A 15 2.81 -6.60 9.22
C VAL A 15 3.30 -8.01 8.83
N PRO A 16 2.44 -8.93 8.34
CA PRO A 16 2.90 -10.23 7.90
C PRO A 16 3.63 -10.03 6.57
N SER A 17 4.90 -10.43 6.53
CA SER A 17 5.74 -10.69 5.34
C SER A 17 5.32 -9.95 4.04
N LEU A 18 5.95 -8.82 3.75
CA LEU A 18 5.87 -8.17 2.44
C LEU A 18 6.27 -9.17 1.34
N PRO A 19 5.39 -9.51 0.37
CA PRO A 19 5.75 -10.41 -0.72
C PRO A 19 6.54 -9.67 -1.82
N GLU A 20 7.51 -10.38 -2.40
CA GLU A 20 8.60 -9.95 -3.30
C GLU A 20 8.23 -9.32 -4.67
N ARG A 21 7.20 -8.46 -4.79
CA ARG A 21 6.99 -7.71 -6.05
C ARG A 21 6.88 -6.21 -5.82
N ARG A 22 7.80 -5.49 -6.49
CA ARG A 22 7.84 -4.02 -6.50
C ARG A 22 6.47 -3.47 -6.92
N PRO A 23 5.84 -2.58 -6.13
CA PRO A 23 4.64 -1.91 -6.58
C PRO A 23 4.95 -1.14 -7.86
N ARG A 24 4.17 -1.37 -8.92
CA ARG A 24 4.20 -0.48 -10.09
C ARG A 24 3.49 0.80 -9.67
N ALA A 25 4.26 1.89 -9.61
CA ALA A 25 3.78 3.22 -9.29
C ALA A 25 3.85 4.10 -10.54
N GLU A 26 2.77 4.79 -10.85
CA GLU A 26 2.76 5.91 -11.79
C GLU A 26 2.50 7.17 -10.97
N ALA A 27 3.37 8.17 -11.06
CA ALA A 27 3.32 9.33 -10.19
C ALA A 27 3.22 10.64 -10.98
N THR A 28 2.51 11.60 -10.40
CA THR A 28 2.48 13.00 -10.82
C THR A 28 2.98 13.84 -9.67
N ILE A 29 3.87 14.78 -9.97
CA ILE A 29 4.54 15.64 -8.98
C ILE A 29 4.26 17.09 -9.34
N CYS A 30 3.84 17.85 -8.34
CA CYS A 30 3.81 19.31 -8.30
C CYS A 30 4.79 19.78 -7.23
N THR A 31 5.06 21.09 -7.16
CA THR A 31 6.11 21.67 -6.31
C THR A 31 6.09 21.17 -4.86
N ASP A 32 4.90 21.09 -4.25
CA ASP A 32 4.67 20.77 -2.83
C ASP A 32 3.80 19.52 -2.64
N ARG A 33 3.40 18.85 -3.73
CA ARG A 33 2.48 17.72 -3.69
C ARG A 33 2.87 16.63 -4.67
N ALA A 34 2.67 15.39 -4.28
CA ALA A 34 2.80 14.26 -5.19
C ALA A 34 1.61 13.32 -5.05
N ALA A 35 1.19 12.71 -6.15
CA ALA A 35 0.23 11.64 -6.17
C ALA A 35 0.80 10.44 -6.91
N ALA A 36 0.55 9.23 -6.43
CA ALA A 36 0.98 8.00 -7.05
C ALA A 36 -0.18 7.01 -7.16
N ARG A 37 -0.43 6.48 -8.37
CA ARG A 37 -1.26 5.29 -8.57
C ARG A 37 -0.44 4.06 -8.24
N LEU A 38 -0.95 3.19 -7.37
CA LEU A 38 -0.26 2.02 -6.86
C LEU A 38 -0.96 0.73 -7.28
N ARG A 39 -0.15 -0.31 -7.52
CA ARG A 39 -0.64 -1.68 -7.67
C ARG A 39 0.10 -2.60 -6.70
N TYR A 40 -0.66 -3.22 -5.81
CA TYR A 40 -0.18 -4.19 -4.82
C TYR A 40 -0.40 -5.60 -5.33
N SER A 41 0.52 -6.51 -5.02
CA SER A 41 0.37 -7.94 -5.30
C SER A 41 1.06 -8.77 -4.25
N GLY A 42 0.54 -9.96 -3.97
CA GLY A 42 1.13 -10.84 -2.96
C GLY A 42 0.49 -12.21 -2.90
N THR A 43 0.89 -12.99 -1.90
CA THR A 43 0.28 -14.28 -1.56
C THR A 43 -0.27 -14.20 -0.14
N HIS A 44 -1.52 -14.60 0.06
CA HIS A 44 -2.22 -14.54 1.33
C HIS A 44 -1.73 -15.63 2.29
N ARG A 45 -0.65 -15.32 3.02
CA ARG A 45 0.05 -16.28 3.91
C ARG A 45 -0.24 -16.09 5.41
N GLY A 46 -0.99 -15.06 5.78
CA GLY A 46 -1.38 -14.78 7.16
C GLY A 46 -2.72 -14.08 7.20
N ALA A 47 -3.36 -14.03 8.36
CA ALA A 47 -4.67 -13.42 8.51
C ALA A 47 -4.69 -11.96 8.03
N LEU A 48 -5.65 -11.62 7.17
CA LEU A 48 -5.79 -10.30 6.57
C LEU A 48 -7.27 -9.96 6.40
N LEU A 49 -7.68 -8.75 6.80
CA LEU A 49 -9.09 -8.31 6.78
C LEU A 49 -10.06 -9.24 7.54
N GLY A 50 -9.57 -9.95 8.57
CA GLY A 50 -10.36 -10.93 9.32
C GLY A 50 -10.57 -12.26 8.60
N ILE A 51 -9.84 -12.52 7.51
CA ILE A 51 -9.87 -13.77 6.74
C ILE A 51 -8.56 -14.52 6.98
N GLU A 52 -8.63 -15.79 7.35
CA GLU A 52 -7.46 -16.66 7.55
C GLU A 52 -6.67 -16.91 6.26
N ALA A 53 -5.41 -17.30 6.41
CA ALA A 53 -4.50 -17.50 5.29
C ALA A 53 -5.04 -18.51 4.27
N SER A 54 -5.40 -18.02 3.08
CA SER A 54 -5.95 -18.85 1.99
C SER A 54 -4.87 -19.47 1.07
N GLY A 55 -3.61 -19.00 1.14
CA GLY A 55 -2.56 -19.35 0.20
C GLY A 55 -2.71 -18.75 -1.21
N ARG A 56 -3.81 -18.04 -1.50
CA ARG A 56 -4.09 -17.46 -2.82
C ARG A 56 -3.21 -16.26 -3.13
N SER A 57 -2.85 -16.10 -4.40
CA SER A 57 -2.28 -14.85 -4.88
C SER A 57 -3.36 -13.77 -5.00
N PHE A 58 -3.01 -12.53 -4.69
CA PHE A 58 -3.90 -11.38 -4.80
C PHE A 58 -3.22 -10.24 -5.56
N THR A 59 -4.03 -9.35 -6.14
CA THR A 59 -3.60 -8.07 -6.68
C THR A 59 -4.70 -7.03 -6.52
N TYR A 60 -4.39 -5.85 -5.99
CA TYR A 60 -5.35 -4.76 -5.85
C TYR A 60 -4.70 -3.39 -6.13
N SER A 61 -5.53 -2.40 -6.44
CA SER A 61 -5.11 -1.05 -6.78
C SER A 61 -5.19 -0.14 -5.56
N GLY A 62 -4.39 0.92 -5.56
CA GLY A 62 -4.50 2.00 -4.58
C GLY A 62 -3.96 3.31 -5.12
N ALA A 63 -3.96 4.32 -4.26
CA ALA A 63 -3.36 5.61 -4.53
C ALA A 63 -2.71 6.15 -3.25
N ALA A 64 -1.59 6.86 -3.41
CA ALA A 64 -0.95 7.60 -2.35
C ALA A 64 -0.85 9.08 -2.73
N PHE A 65 -1.09 9.94 -1.76
CA PHE A 65 -1.01 11.40 -1.87
C PHE A 65 -0.05 11.90 -0.81
N PHE A 66 0.81 12.83 -1.20
CA PHE A 66 1.89 13.34 -0.37
C PHE A 66 1.86 14.86 -0.39
N ALA A 67 2.08 15.48 0.76
CA ALA A 67 2.38 16.90 0.89
C ALA A 67 3.82 17.08 1.39
N VAL A 68 4.56 17.99 0.76
CA VAL A 68 5.97 18.27 1.05
C VAL A 68 6.09 19.74 1.42
N ALA A 69 6.77 20.03 2.54
CA ALA A 69 7.16 21.38 2.92
C ALA A 69 8.58 21.37 3.48
N ASP A 70 9.36 22.40 3.17
CA ASP A 70 10.77 22.52 3.60
C ASP A 70 11.65 21.33 3.14
N GLY A 71 11.32 20.75 1.99
CA GLY A 71 11.99 19.54 1.47
C GLY A 71 11.69 18.26 2.25
N LEU A 72 10.74 18.28 3.20
CA LEU A 72 10.35 17.16 4.03
C LEU A 72 8.92 16.72 3.75
N LEU A 73 8.66 15.42 3.86
CA LEU A 73 7.31 14.87 3.78
C LEU A 73 6.52 15.27 5.03
N ARG A 74 5.46 16.05 4.85
CA ARG A 74 4.58 16.51 5.93
C ARG A 74 3.38 15.62 6.13
N GLU A 75 2.82 15.11 5.05
CA GLU A 75 1.64 14.27 5.09
C GLU A 75 1.73 13.16 4.05
N ALA A 76 1.22 11.99 4.40
CA ALA A 76 0.99 10.89 3.48
C ALA A 76 -0.39 10.30 3.73
N TRP A 77 -1.23 10.31 2.70
CA TRP A 77 -2.54 9.66 2.71
C TRP A 77 -2.57 8.56 1.65
N VAL A 78 -3.00 7.36 2.05
CA VAL A 78 -3.03 6.19 1.17
C VAL A 78 -4.41 5.55 1.22
N LEU A 79 -4.98 5.27 0.05
CA LEU A 79 -6.17 4.43 -0.08
C LEU A 79 -5.88 3.19 -0.91
N GLY A 80 -6.57 2.10 -0.59
CA GLY A 80 -6.51 0.84 -1.32
C GLY A 80 -7.91 0.28 -1.53
N ASP A 81 -8.11 -0.40 -2.65
CA ASP A 81 -9.35 -1.14 -2.97
C ASP A 81 -9.44 -2.41 -2.11
N ARG A 82 -9.83 -2.21 -0.84
CA ARG A 82 -9.95 -3.27 0.16
C ARG A 82 -11.06 -4.27 -0.16
N ASP A 83 -12.08 -3.86 -0.89
CA ASP A 83 -13.19 -4.73 -1.25
C ASP A 83 -12.79 -5.69 -2.38
N ARG A 84 -12.03 -5.22 -3.38
CA ARG A 84 -11.40 -6.11 -4.37
C ARG A 84 -10.39 -7.06 -3.74
N LEU A 85 -9.63 -6.60 -2.74
CA LEU A 85 -8.75 -7.48 -1.98
C LEU A 85 -9.57 -8.57 -1.27
N ARG A 86 -10.57 -8.18 -0.47
CA ARG A 86 -11.43 -9.10 0.28
C ARG A 86 -12.05 -10.19 -0.61
N ARG A 87 -12.58 -9.83 -1.79
CA ARG A 87 -13.12 -10.80 -2.78
C ARG A 87 -12.10 -11.82 -3.28
N GLN A 88 -10.80 -11.50 -3.27
CA GLN A 88 -9.75 -12.41 -3.71
C GLN A 88 -9.27 -13.35 -2.60
N LEU A 89 -9.51 -13.01 -1.33
CA LEU A 89 -9.07 -13.80 -0.17
C LEU A 89 -10.06 -14.92 0.19
N ASN A 90 -11.36 -14.70 -0.06
CA ASN A 90 -12.41 -15.74 -0.03
C ASN A 90 -12.40 -16.55 -1.33
#